data_AF-A0A938VPE2-F1
#
_entry.id   AF-A0A938VPE2-F1
#
_cell.length_a   1.000
_cell.length_b   1.000
_cell.length_c   1.000
_cell.angle_alpha   90.00
_cell.angle_beta   90.00
_cell.angle_gamma   90.00
#
_symmetry.space_group_name_H-M   'P 1'
#
loop_
_entity.id
_entity.type
_entity.pdbx_description
1 polymer ?
#
loop_
_entity_poly.entity_id
_entity_poly.type
_entity_poly.pdbx_seq_one_letter_code
_entity_poly.pdbx_strand_id
1 'polypeptide(L)'
;MRTYWYDGTRGPPSGAHDQIARLPRVKIRLGRVVRHEQKGVDSLIVRDIMTLAGRQAIATAFLMGGDEDLREGVREAQDQGVEVVLLGIEAAGEENLSPTLTMEADDVIVLKKEFLAPYFRARSEPSPVSPRDSMSLHDVGKSFGLEVVQGRPSLDLDDLRKVKPKIPSDLDGELLRRARAAVGDRDLNEPERVELRRGFWGGVLEVPNETQLRS
;
A
#
# COMPACT_ATOMS: atom_id res chain seq x y z
N MET A 1 3.03 13.37 26.11
CA MET A 1 3.97 13.03 25.02
C MET A 1 3.36 13.33 23.65
N ARG A 2 4.12 13.88 22.69
CA ARG A 2 3.68 14.03 21.28
C ARG A 2 4.22 12.83 20.50
N THR A 3 3.39 12.23 19.64
CA THR A 3 3.79 11.08 18.83
C THR A 3 4.05 11.54 17.40
N TYR A 4 5.21 11.20 16.86
CA TYR A 4 5.52 11.38 15.45
C TYR A 4 5.36 10.03 14.75
N TRP A 5 4.49 9.99 13.74
CA TRP A 5 4.23 8.80 12.94
C TRP A 5 4.91 8.98 11.58
N TYR A 6 5.83 8.08 11.23
CA TYR A 6 6.58 8.16 9.98
C TYR A 6 6.10 7.07 9.04
N ASP A 7 5.83 7.44 7.79
CA ASP A 7 5.33 6.51 6.77
C ASP A 7 5.77 6.94 5.37
N GLY A 8 5.76 6.02 4.41
CA GLY A 8 6.04 6.28 3.00
C GLY A 8 4.76 6.53 2.21
N THR A 9 4.77 7.52 1.32
CA THR A 9 3.70 7.69 0.32
C THR A 9 4.23 7.71 -1.12
N ARG A 10 3.47 7.11 -2.05
CA ARG A 10 3.73 7.16 -3.50
C ARG A 10 3.06 8.37 -4.19
N GLY A 11 2.26 9.13 -3.45
CA GLY A 11 1.47 10.26 -3.96
C GLY A 11 0.85 11.08 -2.81
N PRO A 12 -0.34 11.67 -3.00
CA PRO A 12 -1.07 12.31 -1.92
C PRO A 12 -1.30 11.36 -0.72
N PRO A 13 -1.49 11.88 0.51
CA PRO A 13 -1.84 11.06 1.67
C PRO A 13 -3.05 10.17 1.41
N SER A 14 -3.02 8.94 1.91
CA SER A 14 -4.14 8.00 1.83
C SER A 14 -5.23 8.35 2.85
N GLY A 15 -6.43 7.79 2.70
CA GLY A 15 -7.47 7.91 3.72
C GLY A 15 -7.06 7.36 5.09
N ALA A 16 -6.15 6.38 5.13
CA ALA A 16 -5.57 5.88 6.39
C ALA A 16 -4.62 6.91 7.03
N HIS A 17 -3.79 7.58 6.22
CA HIS A 17 -2.94 8.68 6.69
C HIS A 17 -3.79 9.82 7.29
N ASP A 18 -4.92 10.15 6.68
CA ASP A 18 -5.83 11.18 7.19
C ASP A 18 -6.48 10.78 8.52
N GLN A 19 -6.85 9.51 8.68
CA GLN A 19 -7.39 9.00 9.95
C GLN A 19 -6.34 9.10 11.06
N ILE A 20 -5.10 8.68 10.79
CA ILE A 20 -3.98 8.76 11.76
C ILE A 20 -3.68 10.22 12.10
N ALA A 21 -3.65 11.12 11.11
CA ALA A 21 -3.34 12.53 11.31
C ALA A 21 -4.37 13.27 12.19
N ARG A 22 -5.59 12.74 12.31
CA ARG A 22 -6.65 13.29 13.17
C ARG A 22 -6.55 12.83 14.62
N LEU A 23 -5.72 11.83 14.92
CA LEU A 23 -5.56 11.35 16.28
C LEU A 23 -4.95 12.46 17.17
N PRO A 24 -5.44 12.60 18.42
CA PRO A 24 -4.89 13.58 19.35
C PRO A 24 -3.39 13.40 19.53
N ARG A 25 -2.64 14.51 19.46
CA ARG A 25 -1.19 14.57 19.70
C ARG A 25 -0.32 13.76 18.72
N VAL A 26 -0.89 13.28 17.61
CA VAL A 26 -0.15 12.63 16.53
C VAL A 26 0.25 13.65 15.47
N LYS A 27 1.49 13.53 14.97
CA LYS A 27 1.99 14.28 13.81
C LYS A 27 2.54 13.29 12.80
N ILE A 28 1.92 13.26 11.62
CA ILE A 28 2.36 12.40 10.53
C ILE A 28 3.50 13.06 9.74
N ARG A 29 4.50 12.26 9.39
CA ARG A 29 5.67 12.62 8.58
C ARG A 29 5.72 11.65 7.41
N LEU A 30 5.50 12.16 6.20
CA LEU A 30 5.43 11.32 5.01
C LEU A 30 6.71 11.46 4.19
N GLY A 31 7.46 10.35 4.09
CA GLY A 31 8.57 10.19 3.16
C GLY A 31 8.08 9.92 1.73
N ARG A 32 9.00 9.95 0.75
CA ARG A 32 8.68 9.61 -0.64
C ARG A 32 9.08 8.18 -0.95
N VAL A 33 8.16 7.41 -1.51
CA VAL A 33 8.47 6.08 -2.03
C VAL A 33 8.94 6.19 -3.47
N VAL A 34 10.17 5.77 -3.76
CA VAL A 34 10.75 5.79 -5.11
C VAL A 34 11.07 4.36 -5.51
N ARG A 35 10.48 3.89 -6.62
CA ARG A 35 10.74 2.54 -7.19
C ARG A 35 10.63 1.39 -6.17
N HIS A 36 9.56 1.39 -5.38
CA HIS A 36 9.23 0.36 -4.38
C HIS A 36 10.07 0.35 -3.10
N GLU A 37 11.10 1.19 -2.97
CA GLU A 37 11.81 1.42 -1.71
C GLU A 37 11.24 2.65 -1.00
N GLN A 38 10.94 2.52 0.30
CA GLN A 38 10.64 3.67 1.15
C GLN A 38 11.95 4.42 1.42
N LYS A 39 12.28 5.41 0.58
CA LYS A 39 13.49 6.22 0.78
C LYS A 39 13.19 7.43 1.66
N GLY A 40 13.94 7.56 2.75
CA GLY A 40 13.99 8.76 3.56
C GLY A 40 13.00 8.83 4.71
N VAL A 41 12.37 7.72 5.09
CA VAL A 41 11.66 7.63 6.38
C VAL A 41 12.66 7.75 7.52
N ASP A 42 13.77 7.02 7.45
CA ASP A 42 14.85 7.03 8.46
C ASP A 42 15.47 8.42 8.56
N SER A 43 15.75 9.05 7.42
CA SER A 43 16.24 10.44 7.39
C SER A 43 15.27 11.43 8.02
N LEU A 44 13.95 11.21 7.94
CA LEU A 44 12.97 12.06 8.63
C LEU A 44 12.98 11.84 10.13
N ILE A 45 13.11 10.58 10.58
CA ILE A 45 13.23 10.22 12.00
C ILE A 45 14.48 10.85 12.59
N VAL A 46 15.65 10.61 11.97
CA VAL A 46 16.95 11.15 12.36
C VAL A 46 16.92 12.68 12.41
N ARG A 47 16.37 13.33 11.38
CA ARG A 47 16.23 14.78 11.37
C ARG A 47 15.39 15.31 12.54
N ASP A 48 14.23 14.70 12.79
CA ASP A 48 13.31 15.17 13.83
C ASP A 48 13.88 14.92 15.23
N ILE A 49 14.49 13.76 15.51
CA ILE A 49 15.12 13.49 16.81
C ILE A 49 16.28 14.45 17.07
N MET A 50 17.18 14.66 16.09
CA MET A 50 18.29 15.61 16.23
C MET A 50 17.79 17.05 16.41
N THR A 51 16.74 17.46 15.69
CA THR A 51 16.17 18.80 15.83
C THR A 51 15.57 19.01 17.23
N LEU A 52 14.89 18.00 17.78
CA LEU A 52 14.30 18.08 19.10
C LEU A 52 15.37 18.05 20.20
N ALA A 53 16.38 17.18 20.04
CA ALA A 53 17.51 17.05 20.95
C ALA A 53 18.35 18.33 21.00
N GLY A 54 18.78 18.85 19.85
CA GLY A 54 19.58 20.08 19.78
C GLY A 54 18.83 21.35 20.22
N ARG A 55 17.50 21.32 20.24
CA ARG A 55 16.66 22.39 20.83
C ARG A 55 16.33 22.17 22.30
N GLN A 56 16.82 21.08 22.89
CA GLN A 56 16.49 20.64 24.26
C GLN A 56 14.97 20.58 24.49
N ALA A 57 14.21 20.23 23.44
CA ALA A 57 12.76 20.18 23.47
C ALA A 57 12.23 18.87 24.08
N ILE A 58 13.11 17.87 24.20
CA ILE A 58 12.85 16.57 24.81
C ILE A 58 14.05 16.18 25.69
N ALA A 59 13.78 15.43 26.75
CA ALA A 59 14.81 14.78 27.57
C ALA A 59 14.88 13.27 27.31
N THR A 60 13.76 12.68 26.87
CA THR A 60 13.66 11.25 26.55
C THR A 60 12.93 11.08 25.22
N ALA A 61 13.43 10.18 24.37
CA ALA A 61 12.82 9.75 23.13
C ALA A 61 12.47 8.26 23.21
N PHE A 62 11.20 7.92 23.00
CA PHE A 62 10.79 6.53 22.78
C PHE A 62 10.76 6.28 21.27
N LEU A 63 11.71 5.49 20.78
CA LEU A 63 11.87 5.20 19.35
C LEU A 63 11.33 3.81 19.05
N MET A 64 10.28 3.72 18.25
CA MET A 64 9.77 2.46 17.72
C MET A 64 10.31 2.27 16.30
N GLY A 65 11.24 1.34 16.13
CA GLY A 65 11.93 1.04 14.87
C GLY A 65 13.01 -0.01 15.10
N GLY A 66 13.33 -0.79 14.07
CA GLY A 66 14.30 -1.88 14.15
C GLY A 66 15.49 -1.79 13.21
N ASP A 67 15.56 -0.72 12.40
CA ASP A 67 16.57 -0.58 11.36
C ASP A 67 17.89 -0.03 11.92
N GLU A 68 19.01 -0.66 11.53
CA GLU A 68 20.36 -0.22 11.91
C GLU A 68 20.67 1.21 11.45
N ASP A 69 20.05 1.67 10.35
CA ASP A 69 20.25 3.02 9.81
C ASP A 69 19.83 4.13 10.80
N LEU A 70 19.00 3.82 11.80
CA LEU A 70 18.61 4.77 12.84
C LEU A 70 19.69 4.99 13.91
N ARG A 71 20.68 4.10 13.98
CA ARG A 71 21.68 4.08 15.06
C ARG A 71 22.48 5.38 15.15
N GLU A 72 22.86 5.97 14.02
CA GLU A 72 23.57 7.24 14.00
C GLU A 72 22.73 8.36 14.63
N GLY A 73 21.44 8.43 14.32
CA GLY A 73 20.53 9.41 14.91
C GLY A 73 20.28 9.21 16.40
N VAL A 74 20.32 7.95 16.88
CA VAL A 74 20.24 7.63 18.32
C VAL A 74 21.46 8.19 19.04
N ARG A 75 22.66 7.85 18.55
CA ARG A 75 23.93 8.29 19.12
C ARG A 75 24.04 9.81 19.18
N GLU A 76 23.71 10.48 18.08
CA GLU A 76 23.76 11.95 18.00
C GLU A 76 22.76 12.61 18.97
N ALA A 77 21.58 12.01 19.19
CA ALA A 77 20.63 12.53 20.18
C ALA A 77 21.15 12.36 21.62
N GLN A 78 21.80 11.23 21.91
CA GLN A 78 22.42 10.98 23.22
C GLN A 78 23.60 11.91 23.49
N ASP A 79 24.40 12.25 22.48
CA ASP A 79 25.47 13.25 22.60
C ASP A 79 24.92 14.66 22.95
N GLN A 80 23.64 14.93 22.68
CA GLN A 80 22.92 16.13 23.11
C GLN A 80 22.23 15.99 24.48
N GLY A 81 22.41 14.85 25.16
CA GLY A 81 21.86 14.56 26.49
C GLY A 81 20.43 14.02 26.49
N VAL A 82 19.92 13.53 25.35
CA VAL A 82 18.60 12.87 25.28
C VAL A 82 18.75 11.37 25.54
N GLU A 83 17.98 10.85 26.49
CA GLU A 83 17.84 9.40 26.71
C GLU A 83 17.00 8.80 25.57
N VAL A 84 17.47 7.72 24.97
CA VAL A 84 16.76 7.03 23.89
C VAL A 84 16.39 5.61 24.32
N VAL A 85 15.08 5.38 24.42
CA VAL A 85 14.50 4.08 24.75
C VAL A 85 13.90 3.46 23.50
N LEU A 86 14.40 2.28 23.11
CA LEU A 86 13.85 1.55 21.97
C LEU A 86 12.60 0.78 22.37
N LEU A 87 11.59 0.85 21.50
CA LEU A 87 10.36 0.06 21.61
C LEU A 87 10.37 -1.03 20.56
N GLY A 88 10.54 -2.28 21.00
CA GLY A 88 10.43 -3.47 20.16
C GLY A 88 9.05 -4.11 20.23
N ILE A 89 8.73 -4.92 19.21
CA ILE A 89 7.57 -5.82 19.24
C ILE A 89 8.12 -7.25 19.29
N GLU A 90 7.59 -8.06 20.22
CA GLU A 90 7.93 -9.47 20.32
C GLU A 90 7.75 -10.18 18.97
N ALA A 91 8.83 -10.75 18.47
CA ALA A 91 8.83 -11.44 17.20
C ALA A 91 8.32 -12.88 17.33
N ALA A 92 7.53 -13.32 16.35
CA ALA A 92 7.09 -14.71 16.23
C ALA A 92 8.11 -15.61 15.49
N GLY A 93 9.41 -15.26 15.50
CA GLY A 93 10.44 -15.98 14.76
C GLY A 93 11.79 -15.24 14.68
N GLU A 94 11.92 -14.30 13.73
CA GLU A 94 13.15 -13.54 13.48
C GLU A 94 13.21 -12.24 14.30
N GLU A 95 14.40 -11.80 14.71
CA GLU A 95 14.56 -10.57 15.50
C GLU A 95 14.06 -9.33 14.75
N ASN A 96 13.10 -8.61 15.32
CA ASN A 96 12.52 -7.39 14.74
C ASN A 96 13.37 -6.13 15.00
N LEU A 97 14.50 -6.26 15.71
CA LEU A 97 15.37 -5.16 16.11
C LEU A 97 16.81 -5.50 15.73
N SER A 98 17.52 -4.54 15.14
CA SER A 98 18.96 -4.67 14.92
C SER A 98 19.71 -4.81 16.25
N PRO A 99 20.65 -5.78 16.38
CA PRO A 99 21.50 -5.90 17.56
C PRO A 99 22.37 -4.67 17.82
N THR A 100 22.88 -4.03 16.76
CA THR A 100 23.75 -2.85 16.90
C THR A 100 22.97 -1.62 17.35
N LEU A 101 21.74 -1.45 16.87
CA LEU A 101 20.83 -0.41 17.35
C LEU A 101 20.45 -0.65 18.82
N THR A 102 20.16 -1.91 19.18
CA THR A 102 19.83 -2.31 20.55
C THR A 102 20.96 -2.01 21.53
N MET A 103 22.22 -2.24 21.14
CA MET A 103 23.39 -1.91 21.96
C MET A 103 23.63 -0.41 22.12
N GLU A 104 23.17 0.42 21.19
CA GLU A 104 23.37 1.88 21.24
C GLU A 104 22.36 2.57 22.16
N ALA A 105 21.13 2.06 22.23
CA ALA A 105 20.08 2.66 23.04
C ALA A 105 20.32 2.52 24.56
N ASP A 106 19.76 3.46 25.32
CA ASP A 106 19.88 3.47 26.78
C ASP A 106 19.06 2.34 27.45
N ASP A 107 17.90 2.02 26.89
CA ASP A 107 17.04 0.93 27.33
C ASP A 107 16.18 0.39 26.17
N VAL A 108 15.69 -0.85 26.30
CA VAL A 108 14.86 -1.52 25.30
C VAL A 108 13.63 -2.12 25.98
N ILE A 109 12.45 -1.64 25.61
CA ILE A 109 11.17 -2.17 26.05
C ILE A 109 10.58 -3.01 24.92
N VAL A 110 10.45 -4.32 25.16
CA VAL A 110 9.79 -5.24 24.23
C VAL A 110 8.31 -5.39 24.59
N LEU A 111 7.44 -4.99 23.67
CA LEU A 111 6.00 -5.15 23.78
C LEU A 111 5.61 -6.59 23.43
N LYS A 112 5.22 -7.34 24.46
CA LYS A 112 4.79 -8.73 24.33
C LYS A 112 3.43 -8.88 23.68
N LYS A 113 3.17 -10.06 23.12
CA LYS A 113 1.89 -10.41 22.50
C LYS A 113 0.71 -10.17 23.44
N GLU A 114 0.82 -10.47 24.73
CA GLU A 114 -0.28 -10.29 25.69
C GLU A 114 -0.66 -8.82 25.85
N PHE A 115 0.32 -7.92 25.75
CA PHE A 115 0.08 -6.49 25.80
C PHE A 115 -0.60 -5.98 24.52
N LEU A 116 -0.20 -6.50 23.35
CA LEU A 116 -0.71 -6.04 22.05
C LEU A 116 -2.09 -6.64 21.72
N ALA A 117 -2.36 -7.88 22.12
CA ALA A 117 -3.58 -8.62 21.73
C ALA A 117 -4.91 -7.86 21.91
N PRO A 118 -5.13 -7.05 22.96
CA PRO A 118 -6.37 -6.29 23.11
C PRO A 118 -6.54 -5.14 22.10
N TYR A 119 -5.44 -4.63 21.52
CA TYR A 119 -5.43 -3.45 20.68
C TYR A 119 -5.40 -3.76 19.18
N PHE A 120 -4.98 -4.97 18.82
CA PHE A 120 -4.88 -5.40 17.44
C PHE A 120 -5.90 -6.49 17.17
N ARG A 121 -6.72 -6.26 16.14
CA ARG A 121 -7.46 -7.35 15.49
C ARG A 121 -6.70 -7.71 14.24
N ALA A 122 -6.42 -9.00 14.05
CA ALA A 122 -5.95 -9.46 12.75
C ALA A 122 -6.92 -8.90 11.70
N ARG A 123 -6.40 -8.12 10.76
CA ARG A 123 -7.16 -7.86 9.53
C ARG A 123 -7.49 -9.26 9.03
N SER A 124 -8.77 -9.58 8.89
CA SER A 124 -9.14 -10.77 8.14
C SER A 124 -8.32 -10.67 6.87
N GLU A 125 -7.40 -11.61 6.66
CA GLU A 125 -6.92 -11.82 5.31
C GLU A 125 -8.19 -11.81 4.45
N PRO A 126 -8.25 -11.08 3.32
CA PRO A 126 -9.34 -11.31 2.39
C PRO A 126 -9.36 -12.83 2.27
N SER A 127 -10.43 -13.47 2.78
CA SER A 127 -10.47 -14.93 2.88
C SER A 127 -9.96 -15.42 1.55
N PRO A 128 -8.94 -16.31 1.49
CA PRO A 128 -8.48 -16.83 0.21
C PRO A 128 -9.75 -17.20 -0.50
N VAL A 129 -10.07 -16.44 -1.57
CA VAL A 129 -11.38 -16.46 -2.20
C VAL A 129 -11.65 -17.93 -2.33
N SER A 130 -12.68 -18.43 -1.63
CA SER A 130 -12.99 -19.84 -1.71
C SER A 130 -13.00 -20.14 -3.21
N PRO A 131 -12.35 -21.21 -3.73
CA PRO A 131 -12.11 -21.39 -5.17
C PRO A 131 -13.36 -21.40 -6.06
N ARG A 132 -14.53 -21.12 -5.48
CA ARG A 132 -15.81 -20.89 -6.12
C ARG A 132 -16.03 -19.43 -6.56
N ASP A 133 -15.32 -18.42 -6.06
CA ASP A 133 -15.54 -17.00 -6.44
C ASP A 133 -14.25 -16.16 -6.66
N SER A 134 -13.11 -16.79 -6.98
CA SER A 134 -12.01 -16.04 -7.60
C SER A 134 -12.38 -15.78 -9.08
N MET A 135 -12.98 -14.63 -9.38
CA MET A 135 -13.15 -14.20 -10.78
C MET A 135 -11.79 -14.27 -11.46
N SER A 136 -11.67 -15.10 -12.49
CA SER A 136 -10.44 -15.18 -13.30
C SER A 136 -10.17 -13.83 -13.97
N LEU A 137 -8.95 -13.59 -14.45
CA LEU A 137 -8.67 -12.40 -15.27
C LEU A 137 -9.56 -12.35 -16.50
N HIS A 138 -9.91 -13.52 -17.04
CA HIS A 138 -10.92 -13.64 -18.07
C HIS A 138 -12.30 -13.12 -17.60
N ASP A 139 -12.75 -13.46 -16.40
CA ASP A 139 -14.04 -12.98 -15.87
C ASP A 139 -14.04 -11.49 -15.57
N VAL A 140 -12.92 -10.94 -15.07
CA VAL A 140 -12.72 -9.49 -14.91
C VAL A 140 -12.83 -8.79 -16.27
N GLY A 141 -12.17 -9.32 -17.29
CA GLY A 141 -12.28 -8.82 -18.65
C GLY A 141 -13.72 -8.89 -19.17
N LYS A 142 -14.38 -10.04 -19.00
CA LYS A 142 -15.74 -10.29 -19.47
C LYS A 142 -16.75 -9.33 -18.85
N SER A 143 -16.68 -9.13 -17.53
CA SER A 143 -17.53 -8.17 -16.82
C SER A 143 -17.36 -6.75 -17.36
N PHE A 144 -16.11 -6.30 -17.54
CA PHE A 144 -15.84 -4.98 -18.11
C PHE A 144 -16.34 -4.85 -19.56
N GLY A 145 -16.21 -5.89 -20.37
CA GLY A 145 -16.75 -5.92 -21.74
C GLY A 145 -18.27 -5.73 -21.77
N LEU A 146 -18.99 -6.41 -20.86
CA LEU A 146 -20.44 -6.27 -20.70
C LEU A 146 -20.84 -4.86 -20.23
N GLU A 147 -20.13 -4.29 -19.27
CA GLU A 147 -20.36 -2.91 -18.83
C GLU A 147 -20.17 -1.89 -19.95
N VAL A 148 -19.16 -2.07 -20.79
CA VAL A 148 -18.90 -1.18 -21.95
C VAL A 148 -20.05 -1.23 -22.94
N VAL A 149 -20.64 -2.41 -23.16
CA VAL A 149 -21.84 -2.55 -24.01
C VAL A 149 -23.08 -1.91 -23.38
N GLN A 150 -23.26 -2.04 -22.06
CA GLN A 150 -24.46 -1.58 -21.36
C GLN A 150 -24.45 -0.08 -21.00
N GLY A 151 -23.26 0.52 -20.83
CA GLY A 151 -23.11 1.79 -20.11
C GLY A 151 -22.55 2.98 -20.88
N ARG A 152 -22.21 2.85 -22.19
CA ARG A 152 -21.56 3.93 -22.94
C ARG A 152 -22.35 4.36 -24.19
N PRO A 153 -23.24 5.37 -24.09
CA PRO A 153 -24.05 5.84 -25.21
C PRO A 153 -23.26 6.51 -26.35
N SER A 154 -21.99 6.87 -26.12
CA SER A 154 -21.12 7.52 -27.12
C SER A 154 -20.18 6.55 -27.85
N LEU A 155 -20.21 5.26 -27.53
CA LEU A 155 -19.33 4.26 -28.14
C LEU A 155 -20.12 3.46 -29.18
N ASP A 156 -19.74 3.59 -30.46
CA ASP A 156 -20.28 2.74 -31.50
C ASP A 156 -19.69 1.32 -31.34
N LEU A 157 -20.56 0.38 -30.95
CA LEU A 157 -20.19 -1.02 -30.72
C LEU A 157 -19.81 -1.75 -32.01
N ASP A 158 -20.35 -1.35 -33.16
CA ASP A 158 -20.02 -1.95 -34.44
C ASP A 158 -18.61 -1.55 -34.87
N ASP A 159 -18.24 -0.28 -34.67
CA ASP A 159 -16.88 0.19 -34.92
C ASP A 159 -15.87 -0.41 -33.94
N LEU A 160 -16.25 -0.57 -32.67
CA LEU A 160 -15.44 -1.29 -31.69
C LEU A 160 -15.20 -2.75 -32.11
N ARG A 161 -16.21 -3.45 -32.62
CA ARG A 161 -16.08 -4.86 -33.03
C ARG A 161 -15.18 -5.05 -34.26
N LYS A 162 -15.17 -4.09 -35.18
CA LYS A 162 -14.30 -4.12 -36.39
C LYS A 162 -12.81 -4.08 -36.06
N VAL A 163 -12.43 -3.48 -34.92
CA VAL A 163 -11.01 -3.34 -34.55
C VAL A 163 -10.44 -4.53 -33.77
N LYS A 164 -11.25 -5.57 -33.48
CA LYS A 164 -10.79 -6.82 -32.85
C LYS A 164 -9.63 -7.43 -33.66
N PRO A 165 -8.51 -7.86 -33.03
CA PRO A 165 -8.30 -8.05 -31.59
C PRO A 165 -7.77 -6.82 -30.82
N LYS A 166 -7.57 -5.67 -31.47
CA LYS A 166 -7.00 -4.48 -30.83
C LYS A 166 -8.05 -3.71 -30.04
N ILE A 167 -7.80 -3.54 -28.75
CA ILE A 167 -8.65 -2.73 -27.86
C ILE A 167 -8.18 -1.27 -27.97
N PRO A 168 -9.09 -0.28 -28.15
CA PRO A 168 -8.74 1.13 -28.09
C PRO A 168 -7.99 1.48 -26.79
N SER A 169 -6.98 2.35 -26.87
CA SER A 169 -6.07 2.67 -25.76
C SER A 169 -6.79 3.06 -24.46
N ASP A 170 -7.88 3.81 -24.58
CA ASP A 170 -8.62 4.33 -23.42
C ASP A 170 -9.35 3.21 -22.68
N LEU A 171 -9.83 2.20 -23.43
CA LEU A 171 -10.47 1.00 -22.89
C LEU A 171 -9.44 0.02 -22.35
N ASP A 172 -8.31 -0.18 -23.04
CA ASP A 172 -7.21 -1.06 -22.57
C ASP A 172 -6.61 -0.51 -21.26
N GLY A 173 -6.44 0.82 -21.16
CA GLY A 173 -5.95 1.47 -19.94
C GLY A 173 -6.88 1.29 -18.74
N GLU A 174 -8.19 1.38 -18.93
CA GLU A 174 -9.19 1.13 -17.87
C GLU A 174 -9.26 -0.36 -17.49
N LEU A 175 -9.27 -1.23 -18.50
CA LEU A 175 -9.25 -2.68 -18.32
C LEU A 175 -8.04 -3.13 -17.46
N LEU A 176 -6.85 -2.61 -17.75
CA LEU A 176 -5.64 -2.92 -17.00
C LEU A 176 -5.67 -2.37 -15.56
N ARG A 177 -6.23 -1.17 -15.33
CA ARG A 177 -6.41 -0.62 -13.98
C ARG A 177 -7.29 -1.50 -13.12
N ARG A 178 -8.41 -1.98 -13.66
CA ARG A 178 -9.33 -2.88 -12.95
C ARG A 178 -8.71 -4.23 -12.66
N ALA A 179 -7.97 -4.79 -13.61
CA ALA A 179 -7.27 -6.05 -13.41
C ALA A 179 -6.21 -5.95 -12.31
N ARG A 180 -5.46 -4.84 -12.25
CA ARG A 180 -4.49 -4.57 -11.17
C ARG A 180 -5.16 -4.57 -9.79
N ALA A 181 -6.30 -3.89 -9.66
CA ALA A 181 -7.07 -3.90 -8.42
C ALA A 181 -7.51 -5.33 -8.01
N ALA A 182 -7.85 -6.19 -8.98
CA ALA A 182 -8.24 -7.58 -8.74
C ALA A 182 -7.07 -8.49 -8.31
N VAL A 183 -5.84 -8.20 -8.73
CA VAL A 183 -4.65 -9.03 -8.44
C VAL A 183 -3.75 -8.47 -7.32
N GLY A 184 -4.26 -7.53 -6.52
CA GLY A 184 -3.50 -6.95 -5.39
C GLY A 184 -2.50 -5.86 -5.79
N ASP A 185 -2.82 -5.09 -6.83
CA ASP A 185 -2.08 -3.91 -7.31
C ASP A 185 -0.66 -4.19 -7.84
N ARG A 186 -0.41 -5.44 -8.27
CA ARG A 186 0.81 -5.82 -8.99
C ARG A 186 0.67 -5.66 -10.51
N ASP A 187 1.81 -5.62 -11.19
CA ASP A 187 1.83 -5.68 -12.65
C ASP A 187 1.39 -7.05 -13.20
N LEU A 188 0.66 -7.01 -14.31
CA LEU A 188 0.27 -8.20 -15.07
C LEU A 188 1.41 -8.61 -16.02
N ASN A 189 1.69 -9.91 -16.08
CA ASN A 189 2.58 -10.49 -17.08
C ASN A 189 1.87 -10.64 -18.45
N GLU A 190 2.62 -11.02 -19.49
CA GLU A 190 2.06 -11.08 -20.85
C GLU A 190 0.93 -12.12 -21.00
N PRO A 191 1.04 -13.36 -20.47
CA PRO A 191 -0.07 -14.30 -20.44
C PRO A 191 -1.35 -13.76 -19.78
N GLU A 192 -1.22 -13.06 -18.64
CA GLU A 192 -2.33 -12.47 -17.89
C GLU A 192 -3.03 -11.36 -18.67
N ARG A 193 -2.27 -10.53 -19.40
CA ARG A 193 -2.84 -9.52 -20.30
C ARG A 193 -3.61 -10.16 -21.45
N VAL A 194 -3.09 -11.25 -22.02
CA VAL A 194 -3.78 -11.98 -23.10
C VAL A 194 -5.10 -12.57 -22.60
N GLU A 195 -5.11 -13.15 -21.41
CA GLU A 195 -6.31 -13.71 -20.79
C GLU A 195 -7.36 -12.63 -20.47
N LEU A 196 -6.93 -11.52 -19.89
CA LEU A 196 -7.78 -10.36 -19.59
C LEU A 196 -8.44 -9.79 -20.85
N ARG A 197 -7.67 -9.60 -21.93
CA ARG A 197 -8.19 -9.09 -23.21
C ARG A 197 -9.11 -10.09 -23.91
N ARG A 198 -8.86 -11.39 -23.74
CA ARG A 198 -9.78 -12.45 -24.23
C ARG A 198 -11.14 -12.34 -23.53
N GLY A 199 -11.13 -12.15 -22.21
CA GLY A 199 -12.32 -11.88 -21.41
C GLY A 199 -13.11 -10.68 -21.92
N PHE A 200 -12.43 -9.55 -22.11
CA PHE A 200 -13.05 -8.32 -22.64
C PHE A 200 -13.81 -8.55 -23.94
N TRP A 201 -13.17 -9.17 -24.93
CA TRP A 201 -13.84 -9.48 -26.20
C TRP A 201 -14.96 -10.51 -26.04
N GLY A 202 -14.86 -11.42 -25.07
CA GLY A 202 -15.94 -12.33 -24.71
C GLY A 202 -17.20 -11.58 -24.27
N GLY A 203 -17.07 -10.60 -23.38
CA GLY A 203 -18.19 -9.77 -22.91
C GLY A 203 -18.77 -8.87 -23.99
N VAL A 204 -17.92 -8.21 -24.80
CA VAL A 204 -18.37 -7.32 -25.89
C VAL A 204 -19.16 -8.07 -26.97
N LEU A 205 -18.82 -9.34 -27.23
CA LEU A 205 -19.46 -10.16 -28.26
C LEU A 205 -20.65 -10.97 -27.75
N GLU A 206 -20.87 -11.04 -26.45
CA GLU A 206 -21.99 -11.79 -25.85
C GLU A 206 -23.34 -11.10 -26.06
N VAL A 207 -23.35 -9.77 -26.20
CA VAL A 207 -24.57 -9.00 -26.46
C VAL A 207 -24.84 -8.93 -27.97
N PRO A 208 -25.97 -9.45 -28.49
CA PRO A 208 -26.31 -9.36 -29.91
C PRO A 208 -26.49 -7.90 -30.37
N ASN A 209 -26.25 -7.62 -31.65
CA ASN A 209 -26.56 -6.32 -32.24
C ASN A 209 -28.07 -6.07 -32.21
N GLU A 210 -28.52 -4.94 -31.64
CA GLU A 210 -29.91 -4.49 -31.73
C GLU A 210 -30.38 -4.29 -33.18
N THR A 211 -29.45 -4.13 -34.12
CA THR A 211 -29.71 -4.00 -35.56
C THR A 211 -30.27 -5.29 -36.21
N GLN A 212 -30.22 -6.45 -35.54
CA GLN A 212 -30.75 -7.72 -36.06
C GLN A 212 -32.18 -8.07 -35.58
N LEU A 213 -32.80 -7.26 -34.73
CA LEU A 213 -34.16 -7.47 -34.22
C LEU A 213 -35.25 -6.64 -34.93
N ARG A 214 -34.90 -5.96 -36.03
CA ARG A 214 -35.83 -5.19 -36.87
C ARG A 214 -35.71 -5.53 -38.37
N SER A 215 -35.64 -6.83 -38.70
CA SER A 215 -35.85 -7.33 -40.07
C SER A 215 -36.96 -8.36 -40.09
#